data_AF-A0AA86JIJ1-F1
#
_entry.id   AF-A0AA86JIJ1-F1
#
_cell.length_a   1.000
_cell.length_b   1.000
_cell.length_c   1.000
_cell.angle_alpha   90.00
_cell.angle_beta   90.00
_cell.angle_gamma   90.00
#
_symmetry.space_group_name_H-M   'P 1'
#
loop_
_entity.id
_entity.type
_entity.pdbx_description
1 polymer ?
#
loop_
_entity_poly.entity_id
_entity_poly.type
_entity_poly.pdbx_seq_one_letter_code
_entity_poly.pdbx_strand_id
1 'polypeptide(L)'
;MKPKVNNIEFIAFADGICDIYIQNDDNVEPNYKYKRLGFSKKILSYNRYFASNSVNSKISKVISIPLVSGIDAHDTVKIDNVEYDLILAQEIYISNPPSITLSLEKKE
;
A
#
# COMPACT_ATOMS: atom_id res chain seq x y z
N MET A 1 -17.78 -6.47 32.97
CA MET A 1 -17.23 -5.96 31.70
C MET A 1 -17.27 -7.10 30.69
N LYS A 2 -18.08 -7.02 29.63
CA LYS A 2 -18.04 -8.04 28.56
C LYS A 2 -16.80 -7.78 27.70
N PRO A 3 -15.93 -8.76 27.45
CA PRO A 3 -14.84 -8.55 26.50
C PRO A 3 -15.46 -8.23 25.14
N LYS A 4 -15.13 -7.05 24.59
CA LYS A 4 -15.52 -6.66 23.24
C LYS A 4 -14.64 -7.50 22.32
N VAL A 5 -15.21 -8.53 21.70
CA VAL A 5 -14.49 -9.30 20.70
C VAL A 5 -14.30 -8.37 19.51
N ASN A 6 -13.08 -7.89 19.30
CA ASN A 6 -12.75 -7.18 18.07
C ASN A 6 -12.84 -8.20 16.94
N ASN A 7 -13.64 -7.92 15.92
CA ASN A 7 -13.62 -8.72 14.70
C ASN A 7 -12.26 -8.50 14.03
N ILE A 8 -11.40 -9.50 14.13
CA ILE A 8 -10.10 -9.51 13.46
C ILE A 8 -10.31 -10.17 12.10
N GLU A 9 -9.94 -9.47 11.04
CA GLU A 9 -10.02 -10.00 9.67
C GLU A 9 -8.70 -10.68 9.28
N PHE A 10 -8.79 -11.91 8.77
CA PHE A 10 -7.61 -12.59 8.24
C PHE A 10 -7.28 -12.12 6.82
N ILE A 11 -6.00 -11.84 6.55
CA ILE A 11 -5.51 -11.40 5.23
C ILE A 11 -4.31 -12.28 4.82
N ALA A 12 -4.41 -12.91 3.64
CA ALA A 12 -3.39 -13.83 3.15
C ALA A 12 -2.26 -13.15 2.34
N PHE A 13 -2.46 -11.91 1.87
CA PHE A 13 -1.51 -11.17 1.02
C PHE A 13 -1.06 -11.93 -0.24
N ALA A 14 -2.00 -12.64 -0.87
CA ALA A 14 -1.73 -13.57 -1.97
C ALA A 14 -2.18 -13.07 -3.36
N ASP A 15 -2.63 -11.82 -3.48
CA ASP A 15 -3.16 -11.29 -4.74
C ASP A 15 -2.05 -10.87 -5.73
N GLY A 16 -0.82 -10.78 -5.27
CA GLY A 16 0.36 -10.47 -6.07
C GLY A 16 1.58 -10.15 -5.22
N ILE A 17 2.65 -9.75 -5.89
CA ILE A 17 3.91 -9.30 -5.27
C ILE A 17 4.23 -7.86 -5.68
N CYS A 18 4.86 -7.12 -4.78
CA CYS A 18 5.34 -5.77 -5.04
C CYS A 18 6.77 -5.58 -4.52
N ASP A 19 7.48 -4.64 -5.13
CA ASP A 19 8.76 -4.13 -4.63
C ASP A 19 8.54 -2.72 -4.09
N ILE A 20 9.25 -2.37 -3.02
CA ILE A 20 9.20 -1.04 -2.39
C ILE A 20 10.63 -0.51 -2.29
N TYR A 21 10.86 0.67 -2.85
CA TYR A 21 12.17 1.29 -2.91
C TYR A 21 12.08 2.81 -2.90
N ILE A 22 13.19 3.45 -2.59
CA ILE A 22 13.38 4.87 -2.81
C ILE A 22 13.96 5.04 -4.22
N GLN A 23 13.31 5.85 -5.05
CA GLN A 23 13.88 6.28 -6.32
C GLN A 23 15.00 7.26 -6.02
N ASN A 24 16.23 6.89 -6.39
CA ASN A 24 17.36 7.82 -6.43
C ASN A 24 17.41 8.49 -7.82
N ASP A 25 18.25 9.51 -7.98
CA ASP A 25 18.45 10.21 -9.26
C ASP A 25 18.58 9.25 -10.45
N ASP A 26 18.18 9.73 -11.64
CA ASP A 26 17.84 8.97 -12.87
C ASP A 26 18.85 7.93 -13.41
N ASN A 27 20.03 7.77 -12.80
CA ASN A 27 21.08 6.82 -13.21
C ASN A 27 21.62 5.93 -12.08
N VAL A 28 20.98 5.91 -10.91
CA VAL A 28 21.41 5.09 -9.77
C VAL A 28 20.44 3.93 -9.55
N GLU A 29 20.97 2.75 -9.20
CA GLU A 29 20.12 1.62 -8.85
C GLU A 29 19.16 1.99 -7.69
N PRO A 30 17.88 1.57 -7.76
CA PRO A 30 16.91 1.86 -6.72
C PRO A 30 17.34 1.30 -5.37
N ASN A 31 17.16 2.08 -4.30
CA ASN A 31 17.44 1.61 -2.95
C ASN A 31 16.23 0.83 -2.42
N TYR A 32 16.27 -0.50 -2.57
CA TYR A 32 15.18 -1.37 -2.17
C TYR A 32 15.07 -1.53 -0.67
N LYS A 33 13.90 -1.16 -0.13
CA LYS A 33 13.49 -1.48 1.25
C LYS A 33 12.97 -2.91 1.32
N TYR A 34 12.12 -3.29 0.36
CA TYR A 34 11.50 -4.61 0.29
C TYR A 34 11.44 -5.10 -1.15
N LYS A 35 11.75 -6.38 -1.36
CA LYS A 35 11.62 -7.07 -2.65
C LYS A 35 10.63 -8.22 -2.51
N ARG A 36 9.76 -8.38 -3.52
CA ARG A 36 8.78 -9.47 -3.67
C ARG A 36 7.84 -9.62 -2.47
N LEU A 37 7.40 -8.52 -1.89
CA LEU A 37 6.47 -8.51 -0.78
C LEU A 37 5.06 -8.88 -1.27
N GLY A 38 4.42 -9.85 -0.63
CA GLY A 38 3.03 -10.21 -0.95
C GLY A 38 2.07 -9.09 -0.59
N PHE A 39 1.04 -8.86 -1.42
CA PHE A 39 -0.01 -7.90 -1.13
C PHE A 39 -1.41 -8.47 -1.39
N SER A 40 -2.42 -7.82 -0.83
CA SER A 40 -3.83 -8.04 -1.16
C SER A 40 -4.45 -6.79 -1.79
N LYS A 41 -5.26 -6.96 -2.83
CA LYS A 41 -5.95 -5.86 -3.53
C LYS A 41 -7.14 -5.42 -2.70
N LYS A 42 -7.31 -4.10 -2.51
CA LYS A 42 -8.55 -3.53 -1.98
C LYS A 42 -9.34 -2.85 -3.08
N ILE A 43 -10.64 -3.13 -3.11
CA ILE A 43 -11.57 -2.42 -3.99
C ILE A 43 -11.63 -0.96 -3.52
N LEU A 44 -11.40 -0.03 -4.45
CA LEU A 44 -11.69 1.38 -4.23
C LEU A 44 -13.19 1.52 -4.01
N SER A 45 -13.61 1.62 -2.75
CA SER A 45 -15.01 1.88 -2.44
C SER A 45 -15.42 3.22 -3.05
N TYR A 46 -16.63 3.27 -3.62
CA TYR A 46 -17.19 4.42 -4.36
C TYR A 46 -16.89 5.78 -3.69
N ASN A 47 -16.98 5.88 -2.36
CA ASN A 47 -16.70 7.10 -1.59
C ASN A 47 -15.25 7.63 -1.72
N ARG A 48 -14.26 6.75 -1.86
CA ARG A 48 -12.84 7.15 -2.01
C ARG A 48 -12.54 7.70 -3.39
N TYR A 49 -13.20 7.16 -4.43
CA TYR A 49 -13.09 7.65 -5.80
C TYR A 49 -13.60 9.10 -5.95
N PHE A 50 -14.65 9.47 -5.22
CA PHE A 50 -15.14 10.85 -5.21
C PHE A 50 -14.32 11.79 -4.33
N ALA A 51 -13.80 11.32 -3.18
CA ALA A 51 -12.93 12.13 -2.33
C ALA A 51 -11.58 12.46 -3.00
N SER A 52 -11.03 11.55 -3.82
CA SER A 52 -9.82 11.80 -4.62
C SER A 52 -10.03 12.77 -5.78
N ASN A 53 -11.27 13.08 -6.17
CA ASN A 53 -11.53 14.12 -7.17
C ASN A 53 -11.50 15.54 -6.56
N SER A 54 -11.54 15.68 -5.23
CA SER A 54 -11.50 16.98 -4.54
C SER A 54 -10.11 17.38 -4.04
N VAL A 55 -9.14 16.48 -4.07
CA VAL A 55 -7.75 16.71 -3.68
C VAL A 55 -6.87 16.11 -4.78
N ASN A 56 -5.95 16.90 -5.34
CA ASN A 56 -5.18 16.67 -6.57
C ASN A 56 -4.35 15.36 -6.73
N SER A 57 -4.63 14.26 -6.00
CA SER A 57 -3.97 12.96 -6.16
C SER A 57 -4.95 11.91 -6.69
N LYS A 58 -4.73 11.46 -7.94
CA LYS A 58 -5.50 10.38 -8.57
C LYS A 58 -5.02 9.04 -8.02
N ILE A 59 -5.57 8.64 -6.86
CA ILE A 59 -5.35 7.29 -6.33
C ILE A 59 -5.78 6.27 -7.40
N SER A 60 -4.79 5.59 -7.95
CA SER A 60 -4.93 4.62 -9.04
C SER A 60 -5.12 3.20 -8.50
N LYS A 61 -4.58 2.90 -7.31
CA LYS A 61 -4.62 1.56 -6.72
C LYS A 61 -4.57 1.62 -5.20
N VAL A 62 -5.22 0.67 -4.53
CA VAL A 62 -5.09 0.49 -3.08
C VAL A 62 -4.77 -0.97 -2.81
N ILE A 63 -3.71 -1.19 -2.04
CA ILE A 63 -3.26 -2.53 -1.65
C ILE A 63 -3.05 -2.59 -0.15
N SER A 64 -3.10 -3.79 0.42
CA SER A 64 -2.66 -4.06 1.78
C SER A 64 -1.44 -4.97 1.74
N ILE A 65 -0.41 -4.62 2.50
CA ILE A 65 0.80 -5.43 2.70
C ILE A 65 0.90 -5.83 4.19
N PRO A 66 1.69 -6.84 4.55
CA PRO A 66 2.02 -7.09 5.95
C PRO A 66 2.59 -5.85 6.63
N LEU A 67 2.37 -5.70 7.94
CA LEU A 67 3.00 -4.63 8.72
C LEU A 67 4.51 -4.80 8.71
N VAL A 68 5.19 -3.84 8.06
CA VAL A 68 6.64 -3.76 7.93
C VAL A 68 7.11 -2.34 8.25
N SER A 69 8.31 -2.20 8.77
CA SER A 69 8.86 -0.92 9.21
C SER A 69 9.42 -0.09 8.06
N GLY A 70 9.42 1.23 8.18
CA GLY A 70 10.19 2.11 7.29
C GLY A 70 9.53 2.40 5.95
N ILE A 71 8.23 2.22 5.82
CA ILE A 71 7.43 2.70 4.68
C ILE A 71 7.16 4.19 4.86
N ASP A 72 7.43 4.99 3.83
CA ASP A 72 7.27 6.45 3.83
C ASP A 72 6.58 6.95 2.55
N ALA A 73 5.92 8.12 2.61
CA ALA A 73 5.24 8.79 1.50
C ALA A 73 6.14 9.12 0.30
N HIS A 74 7.45 9.02 0.45
CA HIS A 74 8.43 9.20 -0.63
C HIS A 74 8.83 7.88 -1.31
N ASP A 75 8.28 6.75 -0.87
CA ASP A 75 8.59 5.45 -1.47
C ASP A 75 7.85 5.24 -2.79
N THR A 76 8.53 4.54 -3.68
CA THR A 76 7.97 4.02 -4.93
C THR A 76 7.61 2.56 -4.75
N VAL A 77 6.42 2.19 -5.21
CA VAL A 77 5.90 0.82 -5.19
C VAL A 77 5.78 0.31 -6.62
N LYS A 78 6.46 -0.80 -6.93
CA LYS A 78 6.41 -1.44 -8.24
C LYS A 78 5.59 -2.71 -8.20
N ILE A 79 4.61 -2.82 -9.09
CA ILE A 79 3.70 -3.97 -9.22
C ILE A 79 3.57 -4.29 -10.71
N ASP A 80 3.89 -5.52 -11.11
CA ASP A 80 3.75 -5.98 -12.51
C ASP A 80 4.42 -5.04 -13.54
N ASN A 81 5.63 -4.54 -13.24
CA ASN A 81 6.37 -3.54 -14.03
C ASN A 81 5.74 -2.14 -14.13
N VAL A 82 4.69 -1.86 -13.38
CA VAL A 82 4.13 -0.51 -13.24
C VAL A 82 4.59 0.10 -11.94
N GLU A 83 5.09 1.33 -12.00
CA GLU A 83 5.56 2.08 -10.85
C GLU A 83 4.47 3.03 -10.35
N TYR A 84 4.39 3.14 -9.03
CA TYR A 84 3.42 3.96 -8.34
C TYR A 84 4.09 4.76 -7.23
N ASP A 85 3.64 6.00 -7.05
CA ASP A 85 3.99 6.82 -5.89
C ASP A 85 3.11 6.45 -4.70
N LEU A 86 3.73 6.33 -3.53
CA LEU A 86 3.02 6.11 -2.28
C LEU A 86 2.41 7.42 -1.78
N ILE A 87 1.09 7.58 -1.91
CA ILE A 87 0.39 8.77 -1.43
C ILE A 87 0.09 8.70 0.06
N LEU A 88 -0.28 7.51 0.55
CA LEU A 88 -0.64 7.31 1.95
C LEU A 88 -0.36 5.87 2.38
N ALA A 89 0.28 5.71 3.53
CA ALA A 89 0.36 4.45 4.27
C ALA A 89 -0.45 4.56 5.58
N GLN A 90 -1.33 3.59 5.81
CA GLN A 90 -2.11 3.49 7.04
C GLN A 90 -1.94 2.12 7.67
N GLU A 91 -1.38 2.09 8.88
CA GLU A 91 -1.26 0.86 9.67
C GLU A 91 -2.61 0.39 10.20
N ILE A 92 -2.85 -0.92 10.11
CA ILE A 92 -4.08 -1.58 10.51
C ILE A 92 -3.71 -2.74 11.45
N TYR A 93 -4.00 -2.54 12.73
CA TYR A 93 -3.72 -3.52 13.80
C TYR A 93 -4.89 -4.48 14.06
N ILE A 94 -6.02 -4.28 13.39
CA ILE A 94 -7.22 -5.11 13.52
C ILE A 94 -7.31 -6.22 12.45
N SER A 95 -6.22 -6.46 11.70
CA SER A 95 -6.09 -7.59 10.79
C SER A 95 -5.11 -8.63 11.34
N ASN A 96 -5.23 -9.87 10.90
CA ASN A 96 -4.27 -10.93 11.17
C ASN A 96 -3.73 -11.51 9.85
N PRO A 97 -2.43 -11.32 9.53
CA PRO A 97 -1.46 -10.49 10.24
C PRO A 97 -1.84 -9.00 10.26
N PRO A 98 -1.28 -8.17 11.17
CA PRO A 98 -1.35 -6.73 11.05
C PRO A 98 -0.87 -6.28 9.67
N SER A 99 -1.47 -5.22 9.14
CA SER A 99 -1.27 -4.81 7.75
C SER A 99 -1.04 -3.32 7.63
N ILE A 100 -0.54 -2.88 6.47
CA ILE A 100 -0.51 -1.49 6.06
C ILE A 100 -1.32 -1.37 4.80
N THR A 101 -2.30 -0.46 4.78
CA THR A 101 -3.03 -0.09 3.57
C THR A 101 -2.27 1.04 2.87
N LEU A 102 -1.83 0.78 1.64
CA LEU A 102 -1.13 1.72 0.78
C LEU A 102 -2.10 2.28 -0.26
N SER A 103 -2.19 3.60 -0.37
CA SER A 103 -2.86 4.29 -1.46
C SER A 103 -1.82 4.76 -2.45
N LEU A 104 -1.96 4.34 -3.71
CA LEU A 104 -0.95 4.44 -4.75
C LEU A 104 -1.47 5.29 -5.91
N GLU A 105 -0.65 6.22 -6.39
CA GLU A 105 -0.87 6.97 -7.63
C GLU A 105 0.07 6.43 -8.72
N LYS A 106 -0.44 6.22 -9.93
CA LYS A 106 0.38 5.68 -11.01
C LYS A 106 1.33 6.77 -11.51
N LYS A 107 2.64 6.48 -11.61
CA LYS A 107 3.60 7.35 -12.30
C LYS A 107 3.27 7.36 -13.80
N GLU A 108 3.13 8.54 -14.39
CA GLU A 108 2.95 8.74 -15.85
C GLU A 108 4.29 8.71 -16.59
#